data_AF-A0A951FFT7-F1
#
_entry.id   AF-A0A951FFT7-F1
#
_cell.length_a   1.000
_cell.length_b   1.000
_cell.length_c   1.000
_cell.angle_alpha   90.00
_cell.angle_beta   90.00
_cell.angle_gamma   90.00
#
_symmetry.space_group_name_H-M   'P 1'
#
loop_
_entity.id
_entity.type
_entity.pdbx_description
1 polymer ?
#
loop_
_entity_poly.entity_id
_entity_poly.type
_entity_poly.pdbx_seq_one_letter_code
_entity_poly.pdbx_strand_id
1 'polypeptide(L)'
;MTTPPNGAALSAAEALVLQNPDLNQGRQAFKLTLMELLARKLITLRHEEQRLSFGRTRKTDYLQISSDAQTRVAGSPAFGAALAAVAQARAKGADATIPQVVQQARKSFGSDLGKFQSEQIIPALISRGLIEQYTKKRLGLFNTTRYRPTAAGETLRQEITGHLSQARALPSMVDHDPASAAALIATLGSTVLLVDELKPHYGRISQALNAGQGGDGGFDSFDSDDSSFDGFDALGDSFDFDLSAFDALDSSLDAFDSSFDSADSGSDGGDGGDGGGGGD
;
A
#
# COMPACT_ATOMS: atom_id res chain seq x y z
N MET A 1 -23.59 -13.05 21.36
CA MET A 1 -22.52 -12.24 20.76
C MET A 1 -21.47 -13.21 20.28
N THR A 2 -21.47 -13.51 18.99
CA THR A 2 -20.45 -14.36 18.36
C THR A 2 -19.21 -13.50 18.14
N THR A 3 -18.13 -13.82 18.85
CA THR A 3 -16.79 -13.26 18.60
C THR A 3 -16.48 -13.40 17.10
N PRO A 4 -16.09 -12.33 16.39
CA PRO A 4 -15.80 -12.41 14.98
C PRO A 4 -14.67 -13.45 14.75
N PRO A 5 -14.84 -14.37 13.79
CA PRO A 5 -13.88 -15.45 13.54
C PRO A 5 -12.56 -14.87 12.98
N ASN A 6 -11.47 -15.27 13.63
CA ASN A 6 -10.05 -15.10 13.26
C ASN A 6 -9.50 -13.67 13.30
N GLY A 7 -8.69 -13.40 14.33
CA GLY A 7 -7.91 -12.18 14.55
C GLY A 7 -6.72 -12.00 13.60
N ALA A 8 -6.87 -12.39 12.33
CA ALA A 8 -5.89 -12.06 11.32
C ALA A 8 -5.88 -10.52 11.14
N ALA A 9 -4.75 -9.90 11.46
CA ALA A 9 -4.57 -8.46 11.33
C ALA A 9 -4.91 -8.00 9.90
N LEU A 10 -5.66 -6.90 9.77
CA LEU A 10 -5.93 -6.29 8.47
C LEU A 10 -4.62 -5.83 7.84
N SER A 11 -4.49 -6.07 6.53
CA SER A 11 -3.44 -5.41 5.75
C SER A 11 -3.69 -3.91 5.67
N ALA A 12 -2.65 -3.12 5.36
CA ALA A 12 -2.78 -1.67 5.19
C ALA A 12 -3.79 -1.33 4.10
N ALA A 13 -3.80 -2.09 3.00
CA ALA A 13 -4.74 -1.90 1.89
C ALA A 13 -6.19 -2.21 2.27
N GLU A 14 -6.43 -3.27 3.06
CA GLU A 14 -7.75 -3.59 3.60
C GLU A 14 -8.23 -2.51 4.57
N ALA A 15 -7.35 -2.04 5.47
CA ALA A 15 -7.66 -0.96 6.40
C ALA A 15 -8.01 0.34 5.66
N LEU A 16 -7.28 0.69 4.59
CA LEU A 16 -7.60 1.84 3.73
C LEU A 16 -9.01 1.72 3.13
N VAL A 17 -9.32 0.58 2.52
CA VAL A 17 -10.62 0.36 1.86
C VAL A 17 -11.75 0.33 2.90
N LEU A 18 -11.52 -0.21 4.09
CA LEU A 18 -12.49 -0.23 5.18
C LEU A 18 -12.90 1.18 5.62
N GLN A 19 -11.98 2.17 5.56
CA GLN A 19 -12.30 3.56 5.92
C GLN A 19 -13.41 4.12 5.02
N ASN A 20 -13.33 3.85 3.71
CA ASN A 20 -14.26 4.36 2.70
C ASN A 20 -14.46 3.34 1.55
N PRO A 21 -15.28 2.30 1.73
CA PRO A 21 -15.35 1.18 0.78
C PRO A 21 -16.01 1.52 -0.56
N ASP A 22 -16.74 2.64 -0.62
CA ASP A 22 -17.39 3.17 -1.83
C ASP A 22 -16.49 4.05 -2.71
N LEU A 23 -15.33 4.48 -2.20
CA LEU A 23 -14.37 5.25 -2.97
C LEU A 23 -13.46 4.31 -3.76
N ASN A 24 -13.16 4.68 -5.00
CA ASN A 24 -12.17 3.97 -5.80
C ASN A 24 -10.77 4.34 -5.29
N GLN A 25 -10.19 3.43 -4.52
CA GLN A 25 -8.89 3.52 -3.88
C GLN A 25 -7.93 2.46 -4.44
N GLY A 26 -8.24 1.86 -5.61
CA GLY A 26 -7.49 0.75 -6.19
C GLY A 26 -5.99 1.01 -6.31
N ARG A 27 -5.60 2.22 -6.74
CA ARG A 27 -4.19 2.63 -6.84
C ARG A 27 -3.48 2.67 -5.49
N GLN A 28 -4.07 3.38 -4.53
CA GLN A 28 -3.48 3.55 -3.20
C GLN A 28 -3.44 2.22 -2.45
N ALA A 29 -4.48 1.40 -2.60
CA ALA A 29 -4.53 0.06 -2.05
C ALA A 29 -3.44 -0.85 -2.64
N PHE A 30 -3.23 -0.82 -3.96
CA PHE A 30 -2.15 -1.57 -4.61
C PHE A 30 -0.77 -1.12 -4.14
N LYS A 31 -0.55 0.21 -4.04
CA LYS A 31 0.67 0.80 -3.50
C LYS A 31 0.96 0.32 -2.08
N LEU A 32 -0.01 0.44 -1.17
CA LEU A 32 0.13 -0.04 0.21
C LEU A 32 0.41 -1.54 0.28
N THR A 33 -0.19 -2.32 -0.63
CA THR A 33 0.07 -3.76 -0.73
C THR A 33 1.55 -4.02 -1.09
N LEU A 34 2.10 -3.32 -2.09
CA LEU A 34 3.52 -3.44 -2.44
C LEU A 34 4.45 -2.98 -1.31
N MET A 35 4.10 -1.89 -0.64
CA MET A 35 4.83 -1.37 0.52
C MET A 35 4.87 -2.39 1.66
N GLU A 36 3.76 -3.07 1.92
CA GLU A 36 3.68 -4.11 2.93
C GLU A 36 4.43 -5.39 2.54
N LEU A 37 4.44 -5.76 1.25
CA LEU A 37 5.28 -6.86 0.74
C LEU A 37 6.78 -6.55 0.90
N LEU A 38 7.20 -5.31 0.66
CA LEU A 38 8.56 -4.84 0.92
C LEU A 38 8.88 -4.90 2.42
N ALA A 39 7.97 -4.43 3.26
CA ALA A 39 8.14 -4.41 4.73
C ALA A 39 8.29 -5.80 5.32
N ARG A 40 7.70 -6.81 4.68
CA ARG A 40 7.79 -8.22 5.08
C ARG A 40 8.97 -8.97 4.43
N LYS A 41 9.84 -8.28 3.67
CA LYS A 41 10.92 -8.85 2.83
C LYS A 41 10.44 -9.93 1.84
N LEU A 42 9.16 -9.89 1.45
CA LEU A 42 8.60 -10.82 0.46
C LEU A 42 8.99 -10.39 -0.96
N ILE A 43 9.19 -9.10 -1.13
CA ILE A 43 9.92 -8.53 -2.26
C ILE A 43 11.04 -7.64 -1.73
N THR A 44 12.11 -7.49 -2.49
CA THR A 44 13.23 -6.59 -2.20
C THR A 44 13.49 -5.67 -3.38
N LEU A 45 14.03 -4.49 -3.10
CA LEU A 45 14.56 -3.64 -4.14
C LEU A 45 16.03 -3.94 -4.40
N ARG A 46 16.39 -3.88 -5.67
CA ARG A 46 17.77 -3.87 -6.13
C ARG A 46 17.99 -2.63 -6.98
N HIS A 47 18.95 -1.82 -6.58
CA HIS A 47 19.37 -0.63 -7.30
C HIS A 47 20.47 -0.98 -8.30
N GLU A 48 20.30 -0.57 -9.56
CA GLU A 48 21.34 -0.65 -10.57
C GLU A 48 21.62 0.74 -11.14
N GLU A 49 22.87 1.18 -11.03
CA GLU A 49 23.33 2.42 -11.64
C GLU A 49 24.04 2.10 -12.97
N GLN A 50 23.40 2.49 -14.07
CA GLN A 50 23.98 2.34 -15.40
C GLN A 50 24.57 3.68 -15.86
N ARG A 51 25.86 3.67 -16.22
CA ARG A 51 26.51 4.82 -16.87
C ARG A 51 26.06 4.89 -18.32
N LEU A 52 25.38 5.97 -18.67
CA LEU A 52 25.02 6.30 -20.04
C LEU A 52 26.16 7.06 -20.72
N SER A 53 26.13 7.08 -22.05
CA SER A 53 27.00 7.94 -22.85
C SER A 53 26.82 9.41 -22.43
N PHE A 54 27.92 10.18 -22.42
CA PHE A 54 28.01 11.58 -21.92
C PHE A 54 28.02 11.76 -20.39
N GLY A 55 28.44 10.75 -19.61
CA GLY A 55 28.68 10.92 -18.18
C GLY A 55 27.40 11.07 -17.33
N ARG A 56 26.23 10.83 -17.94
CA ARG A 56 24.95 10.75 -17.21
C ARG A 56 24.81 9.37 -16.59
N THR A 57 24.35 9.28 -15.35
CA THR A 57 23.99 8.01 -14.73
C THR A 57 22.48 7.86 -14.70
N ARG A 58 22.01 6.63 -14.95
CA ARG A 58 20.62 6.25 -14.80
C ARG A 58 20.53 5.24 -13.67
N LYS A 59 19.84 5.61 -12.60
CA LYS A 59 19.43 4.68 -11.55
C LYS A 59 18.15 3.97 -12.01
N THR A 60 18.14 2.65 -11.91
CA THR A 60 16.95 1.83 -12.19
C THR A 60 16.73 0.88 -11.04
N ASP A 61 15.49 0.86 -10.57
CA ASP A 61 15.06 0.09 -9.42
C ASP A 61 14.32 -1.16 -9.88
N TYR A 62 14.78 -2.30 -9.39
CA TYR A 62 14.27 -3.61 -9.72
C TYR A 62 13.66 -4.29 -8.50
N LEU A 63 12.54 -4.96 -8.70
CA LEU A 63 11.86 -5.76 -7.70
C LEU A 63 12.23 -7.24 -7.83
N GLN A 64 12.73 -7.80 -6.74
CA GLN A 64 13.03 -9.21 -6.60
C GLN A 64 12.02 -9.87 -5.67
N ILE A 65 11.50 -11.03 -6.05
CA ILE A 65 10.59 -11.83 -5.22
C ILE A 65 11.42 -12.84 -4.43
N SER A 66 11.19 -12.92 -3.11
CA SER A 66 11.79 -13.96 -2.27
C SER A 66 11.29 -15.36 -2.65
N SER A 67 12.14 -16.37 -2.51
CA SER A 67 11.81 -17.75 -2.92
C SER A 67 10.63 -18.37 -2.15
N ASP A 68 10.37 -17.91 -0.93
CA ASP A 68 9.30 -18.36 -0.04
C ASP A 68 8.05 -17.45 -0.09
N ALA A 69 8.09 -16.36 -0.88
CA ALA A 69 7.09 -15.31 -0.84
C ALA A 69 5.67 -15.83 -1.11
N GLN A 70 5.51 -16.72 -2.10
CA GLN A 70 4.22 -17.28 -2.47
C GLN A 70 3.57 -18.10 -1.35
N THR A 71 4.39 -18.83 -0.58
CA THR A 71 3.92 -19.63 0.56
C THR A 71 3.48 -18.73 1.70
N ARG A 72 4.25 -17.67 1.98
CA ARG A 72 3.98 -16.74 3.09
C ARG A 72 2.77 -15.84 2.88
N VAL A 73 2.33 -15.65 1.64
CA VAL A 73 1.11 -14.88 1.33
C VAL A 73 -0.13 -15.77 1.15
N ALA A 74 -0.02 -17.08 1.37
CA ALA A 74 -1.14 -17.99 1.25
C ALA A 74 -2.27 -17.54 2.21
N GLY A 75 -3.41 -17.13 1.65
CA GLY A 75 -4.55 -16.60 2.42
C GLY A 75 -4.80 -15.11 2.30
N SER A 76 -3.92 -14.34 1.64
CA SER A 76 -4.17 -12.93 1.29
C SER A 76 -4.30 -12.76 -0.23
N PRO A 77 -5.53 -12.64 -0.78
CA PRO A 77 -5.74 -12.44 -2.21
C PRO A 77 -5.02 -11.21 -2.75
N ALA A 78 -5.03 -10.09 -1.99
CA ALA A 78 -4.36 -8.86 -2.37
C ALA A 78 -2.83 -9.04 -2.49
N PHE A 79 -2.18 -9.68 -1.53
CA PHE A 79 -0.74 -9.96 -1.60
C PHE A 79 -0.40 -10.93 -2.73
N GLY A 80 -1.20 -11.99 -2.91
CA GLY A 80 -1.02 -12.93 -4.02
C GLY A 80 -1.14 -12.26 -5.38
N ALA A 81 -2.14 -11.38 -5.55
CA ALA A 81 -2.35 -10.61 -6.77
C ALA A 81 -1.22 -9.62 -7.06
N ALA A 82 -0.72 -8.92 -6.03
CA ALA A 82 0.42 -8.02 -6.17
C ALA A 82 1.72 -8.77 -6.51
N LEU A 83 2.01 -9.88 -5.82
CA LEU A 83 3.15 -10.75 -6.16
C LEU A 83 3.05 -11.30 -7.58
N ALA A 84 1.85 -11.71 -8.02
CA ALA A 84 1.63 -12.16 -9.39
C ALA A 84 1.91 -11.05 -10.41
N ALA A 85 1.56 -9.79 -10.11
CA ALA A 85 1.90 -8.65 -10.97
C ALA A 85 3.41 -8.44 -11.07
N VAL A 86 4.15 -8.53 -9.94
CA VAL A 86 5.62 -8.47 -9.93
C VAL A 86 6.21 -9.62 -10.75
N ALA A 87 5.70 -10.85 -10.57
CA ALA A 87 6.20 -12.03 -11.25
C ALA A 87 5.97 -11.98 -12.77
N GLN A 88 4.79 -11.52 -13.20
CA GLN A 88 4.43 -11.38 -14.61
C GLN A 88 5.17 -10.23 -15.31
N ALA A 89 5.57 -9.20 -14.57
CA ALA A 89 6.35 -8.08 -15.10
C ALA A 89 7.82 -8.44 -15.38
N ARG A 90 8.32 -9.55 -14.84
CA ARG A 90 9.68 -10.04 -15.12
C ARG A 90 9.80 -10.46 -16.59
N ALA A 91 10.70 -9.81 -17.33
CA ALA A 91 10.96 -10.13 -18.72
C ALA A 91 12.17 -11.08 -18.84
N LYS A 92 12.00 -12.26 -19.44
CA LYS A 92 13.08 -13.15 -19.91
C LYS A 92 14.24 -13.36 -18.91
N GLY A 93 13.93 -13.61 -17.64
CA GLY A 93 14.92 -13.87 -16.60
C GLY A 93 15.54 -12.64 -15.94
N ALA A 94 15.09 -11.43 -16.28
CA ALA A 94 15.44 -10.20 -15.58
C ALA A 94 14.40 -9.85 -14.51
N ASP A 95 14.85 -9.15 -13.47
CA ASP A 95 14.00 -8.58 -12.44
C ASP A 95 13.05 -7.52 -13.02
N ALA A 96 11.91 -7.31 -12.37
CA ALA A 96 10.90 -6.37 -12.87
C ALA A 96 11.18 -4.97 -12.35
N THR A 97 11.21 -3.97 -13.22
CA THR A 97 11.24 -2.57 -12.78
C THR A 97 9.88 -2.15 -12.23
N ILE A 98 9.83 -1.19 -11.30
CA ILE A 98 8.55 -0.67 -10.77
C ILE A 98 7.60 -0.22 -11.90
N PRO A 99 8.07 0.53 -12.93
CA PRO A 99 7.28 0.84 -14.13
C PRO A 99 6.60 -0.39 -14.78
N GLN A 100 7.32 -1.51 -14.92
CA GLN A 100 6.79 -2.73 -15.53
C GLN A 100 5.76 -3.40 -14.63
N VAL A 101 5.97 -3.39 -13.31
CA VAL A 101 5.00 -3.92 -12.34
C VAL A 101 3.70 -3.12 -12.39
N VAL A 102 3.78 -1.79 -12.40
CA VAL A 102 2.61 -0.92 -12.51
C VAL A 102 1.88 -1.14 -13.85
N GLN A 103 2.62 -1.23 -14.95
CA GLN A 103 2.04 -1.52 -16.27
C GLN A 103 1.31 -2.88 -16.27
N GLN A 104 1.92 -3.90 -15.68
CA GLN A 104 1.32 -5.23 -15.59
C GLN A 104 0.10 -5.24 -14.67
N ALA A 105 0.15 -4.55 -13.54
CA ALA A 105 -0.99 -4.39 -12.65
C ALA A 105 -2.16 -3.69 -13.35
N ARG A 106 -1.91 -2.63 -14.14
CA ARG A 106 -2.95 -1.94 -14.92
C ARG A 106 -3.57 -2.84 -15.99
N LYS A 107 -2.75 -3.68 -16.63
CA LYS A 107 -3.24 -4.68 -17.59
C LYS A 107 -4.20 -5.67 -16.93
N SER A 108 -3.89 -6.09 -15.70
CA SER A 108 -4.72 -7.05 -14.94
C SER A 108 -5.96 -6.40 -14.31
N PHE A 109 -5.82 -5.19 -13.76
CA PHE A 109 -6.81 -4.60 -12.86
C PHE A 109 -7.49 -3.31 -13.38
N GLY A 110 -7.21 -2.91 -14.62
CA GLY A 110 -7.71 -1.66 -15.20
C GLY A 110 -6.76 -0.48 -15.01
N SER A 111 -6.96 0.58 -15.80
CA SER A 111 -6.08 1.77 -15.81
C SER A 111 -6.00 2.49 -14.45
N ASP A 112 -7.08 2.44 -13.68
CA ASP A 112 -7.22 2.99 -12.33
C ASP A 112 -6.95 1.96 -11.22
N LEU A 113 -6.64 0.71 -11.58
CA LEU A 113 -6.53 -0.42 -10.65
C LEU A 113 -7.80 -0.66 -9.82
N GLY A 114 -8.97 -0.17 -10.25
CA GLY A 114 -10.21 -0.31 -9.51
C GLY A 114 -10.61 -1.77 -9.28
N LYS A 115 -10.24 -2.66 -10.21
CA LYS A 115 -10.47 -4.10 -10.05
C LYS A 115 -9.62 -4.73 -8.95
N PHE A 116 -8.47 -4.15 -8.62
CA PHE A 116 -7.64 -4.65 -7.52
C PHE A 116 -8.42 -4.53 -6.20
N GLN A 117 -9.04 -3.37 -5.95
CA GLN A 117 -9.94 -3.20 -4.81
C GLN A 117 -11.18 -4.10 -4.91
N SER A 118 -11.90 -4.09 -6.03
CA SER A 118 -13.18 -4.78 -6.13
C SER A 118 -13.09 -6.30 -6.19
N GLU A 119 -11.99 -6.86 -6.70
CA GLU A 119 -11.82 -8.30 -6.88
C GLU A 119 -10.91 -8.94 -5.82
N GLN A 120 -10.00 -8.18 -5.20
CA GLN A 120 -9.03 -8.74 -4.24
C GLN A 120 -9.31 -8.34 -2.79
N ILE A 121 -9.72 -7.08 -2.56
CA ILE A 121 -9.85 -6.53 -1.19
C ILE A 121 -11.30 -6.61 -0.69
N ILE A 122 -12.26 -6.12 -1.46
CA ILE A 122 -13.67 -6.11 -1.06
C ILE A 122 -14.19 -7.53 -0.73
N PRO A 123 -13.93 -8.57 -1.55
CA PRO A 123 -14.37 -9.92 -1.21
C PRO A 123 -13.77 -10.44 0.10
N ALA A 124 -12.52 -10.09 0.42
CA ALA A 124 -11.88 -10.45 1.67
C ALA A 124 -12.51 -9.73 2.88
N LEU A 125 -12.84 -8.44 2.74
CA LEU A 125 -13.55 -7.69 3.78
C LEU A 125 -15.00 -8.19 4.00
N ILE A 126 -15.69 -8.60 2.93
CA ILE A 126 -17.02 -9.22 3.01
C ILE A 126 -16.94 -10.58 3.70
N SER A 127 -15.98 -11.43 3.33
CA SER A 127 -15.84 -12.77 3.92
C SER A 127 -15.51 -12.72 5.41
N ARG A 128 -14.83 -11.66 5.86
CA ARG A 128 -14.58 -11.35 7.29
C ARG A 128 -15.77 -10.67 7.99
N GLY A 129 -16.85 -10.35 7.27
CA GLY A 129 -18.02 -9.67 7.84
C GLY A 129 -17.76 -8.22 8.26
N LEU A 130 -16.73 -7.57 7.71
CA LEU A 130 -16.36 -6.19 8.04
C LEU A 130 -17.09 -5.17 7.17
N ILE A 131 -17.44 -5.53 5.94
CA ILE A 131 -18.28 -4.72 5.06
C ILE A 131 -19.43 -5.57 4.52
N GLU A 132 -20.51 -4.91 4.13
CA GLU A 132 -21.64 -5.53 3.44
C GLU A 132 -21.98 -4.81 2.15
N GLN A 133 -22.44 -5.59 1.17
CA GLN A 133 -22.90 -5.11 -0.12
C GLN A 133 -24.38 -4.74 -0.04
N TYR A 134 -24.76 -3.57 -0.56
CA TYR A 134 -26.15 -3.17 -0.69
C TYR A 134 -26.42 -2.49 -2.04
N THR A 135 -27.67 -2.55 -2.49
CA THR A 135 -28.09 -1.95 -3.76
C THR A 135 -28.75 -0.61 -3.50
N LYS A 136 -28.25 0.45 -4.15
CA LYS A 136 -28.88 1.77 -4.14
C LYS A 136 -29.45 2.08 -5.52
N LYS A 137 -30.71 2.48 -5.59
CA LYS A 137 -31.33 2.98 -6.84
C LYS A 137 -30.86 4.40 -7.12
N ARG A 138 -30.24 4.63 -8.27
CA ARG A 138 -29.95 5.96 -8.80
C ARG A 138 -31.02 6.32 -9.83
N LEU A 139 -31.67 7.48 -9.66
CA LEU A 139 -32.76 7.98 -10.53
C LEU A 139 -33.94 7.00 -10.68
N GLY A 140 -34.18 6.12 -9.70
CA GLY A 140 -35.27 5.14 -9.72
C GLY A 140 -35.12 3.99 -10.71
N LEU A 141 -34.21 4.08 -11.68
CA LEU A 141 -34.09 3.15 -12.81
C LEU A 141 -32.80 2.31 -12.83
N PHE A 142 -31.71 2.81 -12.25
CA PHE A 142 -30.42 2.14 -12.29
C PHE A 142 -30.02 1.64 -10.90
N ASN A 143 -29.87 0.32 -10.76
CA ASN A 143 -29.31 -0.27 -9.55
C ASN A 143 -27.79 -0.08 -9.56
N THR A 144 -27.25 0.49 -8.48
CA THR A 144 -25.81 0.62 -8.27
C THR A 144 -25.43 -0.13 -7.00
N THR A 145 -24.44 -1.02 -7.12
CA THR A 145 -23.83 -1.71 -5.99
C THR A 145 -23.03 -0.70 -5.16
N ARG A 146 -23.23 -0.74 -3.85
CA ARG A 146 -22.53 0.07 -2.85
C ARG A 146 -22.08 -0.81 -1.70
N TYR A 147 -21.10 -0.32 -0.97
CA TYR A 147 -20.51 -1.01 0.16
C TYR A 147 -20.55 -0.11 1.39
N ARG A 148 -20.86 -0.70 2.55
CA ARG A 148 -20.78 0.00 3.82
C ARG A 148 -20.16 -0.89 4.89
N PRO A 149 -19.46 -0.33 5.89
CA PRO A 149 -19.01 -1.10 7.04
C PRO A 149 -20.19 -1.72 7.79
N THR A 150 -20.00 -2.93 8.31
CA THR A 150 -20.92 -3.55 9.27
C THR A 150 -20.69 -2.95 10.67
N ALA A 151 -21.47 -3.35 11.70
CA ALA A 151 -21.19 -2.94 13.07
C ALA A 151 -19.79 -3.35 13.56
N ALA A 152 -19.32 -4.54 13.14
CA ALA A 152 -17.96 -5.00 13.41
C ALA A 152 -16.93 -4.16 12.64
N GLY A 153 -17.20 -3.87 11.37
CA GLY A 153 -16.36 -2.98 10.56
C GLY A 153 -16.25 -1.57 11.13
N GLU A 154 -17.34 -1.00 11.63
CA GLU A 154 -17.35 0.32 12.28
C GLU A 154 -16.51 0.35 13.56
N THR A 155 -16.61 -0.69 14.38
CA THR A 155 -15.81 -0.82 15.61
C THR A 155 -14.33 -0.84 15.26
N LEU A 156 -13.95 -1.71 14.32
CA LEU A 156 -12.57 -1.84 13.88
C LEU A 156 -12.06 -0.56 13.18
N ARG A 157 -12.92 0.12 12.42
CA ARG A 157 -12.60 1.41 11.80
C ARG A 157 -12.30 2.48 12.84
N GLN A 158 -13.07 2.53 13.93
CA GLN A 158 -12.84 3.46 15.05
C GLN A 158 -11.53 3.14 15.77
N GLU A 159 -11.23 1.87 16.01
CA GLU A 159 -9.96 1.42 16.60
C GLU A 159 -8.77 1.83 15.73
N ILE A 160 -8.79 1.53 14.43
CA ILE A 160 -7.75 1.95 13.48
C ILE A 160 -7.59 3.48 13.52
N THR A 161 -8.69 4.23 13.47
CA THR A 161 -8.64 5.71 13.51
C THR A 161 -8.00 6.22 14.80
N GLY A 162 -8.33 5.59 15.94
CA GLY A 162 -7.72 5.87 17.22
C GLY A 162 -6.21 5.61 17.21
N HIS A 163 -5.77 4.46 16.70
CA HIS A 163 -4.35 4.13 16.62
C HIS A 163 -3.60 5.06 15.65
N LEU A 164 -4.16 5.39 14.49
CA LEU A 164 -3.57 6.34 13.53
C LEU A 164 -3.42 7.74 14.14
N SER A 165 -4.35 8.15 15.01
CA SER A 165 -4.22 9.43 15.71
C SER A 165 -3.03 9.45 16.70
N GLN A 166 -2.78 8.32 17.38
CA GLN A 166 -1.62 8.17 18.26
C GLN A 166 -0.31 8.07 17.46
N ALA A 167 -0.35 7.40 16.31
CA ALA A 167 0.79 7.23 15.42
C ALA A 167 1.39 8.56 14.96
N ARG A 168 0.59 9.63 14.88
CA ARG A 168 1.08 10.99 14.55
C ARG A 168 2.06 11.56 15.58
N ALA A 169 2.08 11.04 16.80
CA ALA A 169 3.07 11.40 17.82
C ALA A 169 4.40 10.64 17.67
N LEU A 170 4.48 9.61 16.79
CA LEU A 170 5.69 8.80 16.63
C LEU A 170 6.97 9.60 16.36
N PRO A 171 6.98 10.66 15.52
CA PRO A 171 8.21 11.39 15.24
C PRO A 171 8.85 12.02 16.48
N SER A 172 8.05 12.50 17.44
CA SER A 172 8.59 13.01 18.71
C SER A 172 8.87 11.89 19.72
N MET A 173 8.08 10.81 19.71
CA MET A 173 8.32 9.66 20.58
C MET A 173 9.64 8.96 20.27
N VAL A 174 10.01 8.81 18.98
CA VAL A 174 11.30 8.21 18.60
C VAL A 174 12.49 8.93 19.23
N ASP A 175 12.37 10.23 19.49
CA ASP A 175 13.45 11.07 20.01
C ASP A 175 13.55 11.04 21.54
N HIS A 176 12.41 10.88 22.20
CA HIS A 176 12.29 11.02 23.65
C HIS A 176 12.08 9.69 24.37
N ASP A 177 11.41 8.74 23.72
CA ASP A 177 11.05 7.43 24.24
C ASP A 177 10.92 6.40 23.10
N PRO A 178 12.05 5.90 22.56
CA PRO A 178 12.05 4.97 21.44
C PRO A 178 11.39 3.62 21.78
N ALA A 179 11.38 3.21 23.05
CA ALA A 179 10.73 1.97 23.47
C ALA A 179 9.20 2.06 23.35
N SER A 180 8.60 3.18 23.79
CA SER A 180 7.17 3.42 23.59
C SER A 180 6.81 3.58 22.12
N ALA A 181 7.68 4.21 21.31
CA ALA A 181 7.48 4.29 19.87
C ALA A 181 7.45 2.90 19.21
N ALA A 182 8.38 2.03 19.59
CA ALA A 182 8.44 0.63 19.15
C ALA A 182 7.17 -0.15 19.50
N ALA A 183 6.71 -0.05 20.74
CA ALA A 183 5.48 -0.71 21.20
C ALA A 183 4.24 -0.21 20.44
N LEU A 184 4.18 1.09 20.16
CA LEU A 184 3.08 1.66 19.37
C LEU A 184 3.11 1.17 17.92
N ILE A 185 4.29 1.11 17.29
CA ILE A 185 4.45 0.56 15.93
C ILE A 185 4.11 -0.93 15.90
N ALA A 186 4.50 -1.70 16.92
CA ALA A 186 4.09 -3.09 17.14
C ALA A 186 2.58 -3.26 17.18
N THR A 187 1.90 -2.39 17.91
CA THR A 187 0.44 -2.39 18.01
C THR A 187 -0.25 -2.00 16.70
N LEU A 188 0.34 -1.05 15.95
CA LEU A 188 -0.20 -0.58 14.68
C LEU A 188 -0.06 -1.60 13.55
N GLY A 189 0.94 -2.47 13.58
CA GLY A 189 1.15 -3.39 12.46
C GLY A 189 1.49 -2.64 11.17
N SER A 190 0.98 -3.13 10.05
CA SER A 190 1.09 -2.45 8.75
C SER A 190 0.20 -1.23 8.59
N THR A 191 -0.77 -1.00 9.50
CA THR A 191 -1.64 0.19 9.40
C THR A 191 -0.87 1.49 9.60
N VAL A 192 0.34 1.45 10.19
CA VAL A 192 1.25 2.60 10.26
C VAL A 192 1.54 3.20 8.87
N LEU A 193 1.49 2.39 7.81
CA LEU A 193 1.70 2.82 6.42
C LEU A 193 0.61 3.77 5.90
N LEU A 194 -0.52 3.88 6.60
CA LEU A 194 -1.61 4.81 6.28
C LEU A 194 -1.34 6.24 6.76
N VAL A 195 -0.34 6.45 7.61
CA VAL A 195 -0.02 7.78 8.15
C VAL A 195 0.99 8.44 7.22
N ASP A 196 0.49 9.19 6.24
CA ASP A 196 1.33 9.88 5.25
C ASP A 196 2.37 10.81 5.91
N GLU A 197 2.03 11.39 7.06
CA GLU A 197 2.90 12.26 7.84
C GLU A 197 4.16 11.56 8.38
N LEU A 198 4.15 10.22 8.46
CA LEU A 198 5.32 9.44 8.92
C LEU A 198 6.31 9.12 7.81
N LYS A 199 5.95 9.29 6.54
CA LYS A 199 6.83 8.97 5.40
C LYS A 199 8.22 9.60 5.51
N PRO A 200 8.38 10.90 5.84
CA PRO A 200 9.71 11.51 5.98
C PRO A 200 10.51 10.96 7.16
N HIS A 201 9.83 10.31 8.11
CA HIS A 201 10.39 9.84 9.37
C HIS A 201 10.63 8.33 9.40
N TYR A 202 10.16 7.57 8.39
CA TYR A 202 10.31 6.11 8.40
C TYR A 202 11.75 5.66 8.60
N GLY A 203 12.73 6.35 8.01
CA GLY A 203 14.13 6.01 8.22
C GLY A 203 14.64 6.18 9.63
N ARG A 204 14.24 7.28 10.24
CA ARG A 204 14.63 7.57 11.61
C ARG A 204 13.96 6.60 12.57
N ILE A 205 12.67 6.32 12.34
CA ILE A 205 11.91 5.29 13.06
C ILE A 205 12.65 3.95 12.94
N SER A 206 13.01 3.55 11.73
CA SER A 206 13.62 2.27 11.44
C SER A 206 14.99 2.11 12.12
N GLN A 207 15.84 3.14 12.04
CA GLN A 207 17.13 3.20 12.72
C GLN A 207 17.00 3.14 14.24
N ALA A 208 16.01 3.84 14.82
CA ALA A 208 15.79 3.85 16.26
C ALA A 208 15.33 2.48 16.78
N LEU A 209 14.48 1.78 16.04
CA LEU A 209 14.04 0.42 16.38
C LEU A 209 15.20 -0.57 16.35
N ASN A 210 16.05 -0.51 15.32
CA ASN A 210 17.22 -1.37 15.18
C ASN A 210 18.27 -1.09 16.27
N ALA A 211 18.50 0.19 16.61
CA ALA A 211 19.45 0.59 17.64
C ALA A 211 19.04 0.12 19.04
N GLY A 212 17.73 0.00 19.31
CA GLY A 212 17.20 -0.48 20.58
C GLY A 212 17.39 -1.98 20.81
N GLN A 213 17.49 -2.79 19.75
CA GLN A 213 17.68 -4.25 19.84
C GLN A 213 19.14 -4.68 20.06
N GLY A 214 20.11 -3.82 19.75
CA GLY A 214 21.55 -4.13 19.86
C GLY A 214 22.18 -3.92 21.24
N GLY A 215 21.40 -3.47 22.24
CA GLY A 215 21.86 -3.35 23.63
C GLY A 215 21.52 -4.61 24.42
N ASP A 216 22.47 -5.13 25.20
CA ASP A 216 22.44 -6.32 26.08
C ASP A 216 21.21 -6.50 27.02
N GLY A 217 20.22 -5.59 26.97
CA GLY A 217 18.92 -5.77 27.58
C GLY A 217 17.98 -6.50 26.63
N GLY A 218 18.06 -7.84 26.65
CA GLY A 218 17.16 -8.71 25.91
C GLY A 218 15.71 -8.27 26.08
N PHE A 219 15.12 -7.78 25.00
CA PHE A 219 13.68 -7.85 24.84
C PHE A 219 13.39 -9.34 24.73
N ASP A 220 13.11 -9.99 25.86
CA ASP A 220 12.68 -11.38 25.88
C ASP A 220 11.55 -11.49 24.86
N SER A 221 11.85 -12.23 23.79
CA SER A 221 10.90 -12.63 22.76
C SER A 221 9.62 -13.03 23.50
N PHE A 222 8.55 -12.27 23.27
CA PHE A 222 7.24 -12.61 23.77
C PHE A 222 6.84 -13.91 23.07
N ASP A 223 7.26 -15.05 23.64
CA ASP A 223 6.92 -16.42 23.26
C ASP A 223 5.41 -16.60 23.48
N SER A 224 4.67 -16.05 22.54
CA SER A 224 3.24 -16.11 22.44
C SER A 224 3.00 -17.15 21.36
N ASP A 225 2.60 -18.34 21.78
CA ASP A 225 2.24 -19.53 21.00
C ASP A 225 1.00 -19.30 20.07
N ASP A 226 0.80 -18.06 19.63
CA ASP A 226 -0.24 -17.60 18.73
C ASP A 226 0.41 -17.13 17.42
N SER A 227 0.34 -17.99 16.42
CA SER A 227 0.74 -17.80 15.00
C SER A 227 0.22 -16.53 14.29
N SER A 228 -0.41 -15.62 15.02
CA SER A 228 -0.94 -14.34 14.55
C SER A 228 0.11 -13.22 14.58
N PHE A 229 1.25 -13.39 15.26
CA PHE A 229 2.29 -12.36 15.44
C PHE A 229 3.63 -12.60 14.71
N ASP A 230 3.79 -13.70 13.95
CA ASP A 230 4.98 -13.96 13.11
C ASP A 230 5.26 -12.86 12.06
N GLY A 231 4.29 -11.98 11.81
CA GLY A 231 4.47 -10.81 10.95
C GLY A 231 5.32 -9.71 11.58
N PHE A 232 5.44 -9.65 12.92
CA PHE A 232 6.04 -8.50 13.61
C PHE A 232 7.49 -8.72 14.05
N ASP A 233 7.89 -9.95 14.40
CA ASP A 233 9.30 -10.30 14.57
C ASP A 233 10.07 -10.15 13.25
N ALA A 234 9.39 -10.41 12.13
CA ALA A 234 9.89 -10.00 10.83
C ALA A 234 10.05 -8.48 10.78
N LEU A 235 9.04 -7.67 11.14
CA LEU A 235 9.12 -6.20 11.06
C LEU A 235 10.26 -5.58 11.88
N GLY A 236 10.57 -6.09 13.09
CA GLY A 236 11.66 -5.59 13.93
C GLY A 236 13.04 -5.66 13.26
N ASP A 237 13.38 -6.80 12.65
CA ASP A 237 14.65 -7.01 11.92
C ASP A 237 14.56 -6.51 10.44
N SER A 238 13.41 -5.96 10.06
CA SER A 238 13.02 -5.62 8.68
C SER A 238 12.78 -4.12 8.45
N PHE A 239 13.05 -3.34 9.49
CA PHE A 239 13.21 -1.90 9.41
C PHE A 239 14.61 -1.48 8.95
N ASP A 240 15.53 -2.39 8.57
CA ASP A 240 16.63 -2.05 7.64
C ASP A 240 16.10 -1.87 6.20
N PHE A 241 15.00 -1.14 6.12
CA PHE A 241 14.20 -0.87 4.95
C PHE A 241 14.94 0.18 4.13
N ASP A 242 15.30 -0.14 2.90
CA ASP A 242 15.89 0.84 1.99
C ASP A 242 14.84 1.92 1.68
N LEU A 243 14.86 3.03 2.41
CA LEU A 243 13.90 4.13 2.25
C LEU A 243 13.95 4.73 0.85
N SER A 244 15.10 4.61 0.17
CA SER A 244 15.19 5.03 -1.23
C SER A 244 14.25 4.21 -2.11
N ALA A 245 13.89 2.99 -1.69
CA ALA A 245 12.83 2.22 -2.31
C ALA A 245 11.45 2.83 -2.15
N PHE A 246 11.13 3.37 -0.98
CA PHE A 246 9.84 4.04 -0.77
C PHE A 246 9.75 5.27 -1.64
N ASP A 247 10.79 6.10 -1.64
CA ASP A 247 10.82 7.33 -2.43
C ASP A 247 10.82 7.03 -3.94
N ALA A 248 11.52 5.98 -4.38
CA ALA A 248 11.47 5.52 -5.76
C ALA A 248 10.10 4.95 -6.15
N LEU A 249 9.45 4.19 -5.26
CA LEU A 249 8.11 3.67 -5.50
C LEU A 249 7.08 4.80 -5.54
N ASP A 250 7.17 5.77 -4.62
CA ASP A 250 6.31 6.96 -4.58
C ASP A 250 6.51 7.81 -5.84
N SER A 251 7.75 8.21 -6.11
CA SER A 251 8.14 8.98 -7.29
C SER A 251 7.77 8.29 -8.60
N SER A 252 7.93 6.96 -8.69
CA SER A 252 7.53 6.23 -9.89
C SER A 252 6.01 6.23 -10.04
N LEU A 253 5.24 5.97 -8.98
CA LEU A 253 3.78 6.00 -9.06
C LEU A 253 3.27 7.41 -9.42
N ASP A 254 3.88 8.46 -8.87
CA ASP A 254 3.54 9.87 -9.14
C ASP A 254 3.98 10.33 -10.54
N ALA A 255 5.17 9.91 -11.00
CA ALA A 255 5.63 10.14 -12.37
C ALA A 255 4.72 9.44 -13.41
N PHE A 256 4.18 8.28 -13.04
CA PHE A 256 3.18 7.60 -13.84
C PHE A 256 1.80 8.28 -13.80
N ASP A 257 1.44 8.95 -12.70
CA ASP A 257 0.20 9.72 -12.59
C ASP A 257 0.22 10.96 -13.49
N SER A 258 1.30 11.73 -13.39
CA SER A 258 1.52 12.93 -14.22
C SER A 258 1.59 12.63 -15.72
N SER A 259 2.11 11.46 -16.12
CA SER A 259 2.13 11.04 -17.53
C SER A 259 0.74 10.84 -18.16
N PHE A 260 -0.30 10.64 -17.35
CA PHE A 260 -1.67 10.35 -17.79
C PHE A 260 -2.62 11.53 -17.63
N ASP A 261 -2.47 12.36 -16.60
CA ASP A 261 -3.17 13.66 -16.53
C ASP A 261 -2.82 14.53 -17.75
N SER A 262 -1.59 14.38 -18.27
CA SER A 262 -1.13 15.02 -19.50
C SER A 262 -1.75 14.44 -20.78
N ALA A 263 -2.28 13.22 -20.74
CA ALA A 263 -2.84 12.51 -21.90
C ALA A 263 -4.36 12.70 -22.04
N ASP A 264 -5.06 13.03 -20.95
CA ASP A 264 -6.51 13.32 -20.95
C ASP A 264 -6.81 14.83 -21.04
N SER A 265 -5.84 15.71 -20.76
CA SER A 265 -5.97 17.17 -20.94
C SER A 265 -5.81 17.66 -22.40
N GLY A 266 -5.94 16.77 -23.39
CA GLY A 266 -5.59 17.03 -24.79
C GLY A 266 -6.76 17.17 -25.77
N SER A 267 -8.00 17.37 -25.31
CA SER A 267 -9.17 17.43 -26.21
C SER A 267 -10.27 18.40 -25.77
N ASP A 268 -9.92 19.65 -25.43
CA ASP A 268 -10.85 20.78 -25.45
C ASP A 268 -10.36 21.84 -26.45
N GLY A 269 -10.51 21.51 -27.74
CA GLY A 269 -10.35 22.44 -28.86
C GLY A 269 -11.72 22.72 -29.50
N GLY A 270 -12.69 23.16 -28.70
CA GLY A 270 -14.02 23.55 -29.14
C GLY A 270 -14.12 25.06 -29.37
N ASP A 271 -14.15 25.42 -30.66
CA ASP A 271 -15.13 26.28 -31.34
C ASP A 271 -15.59 27.64 -30.74
N GLY A 272 -15.67 28.65 -31.62
CA GLY A 272 -16.59 29.78 -31.49
C GLY A 272 -15.98 31.18 -31.51
N GLY A 273 -16.23 31.95 -32.57
CA GLY A 273 -16.04 33.41 -32.54
C GLY A 273 -16.10 34.12 -33.89
N ASP A 274 -17.32 34.39 -34.36
CA ASP A 274 -17.69 35.25 -35.49
C ASP A 274 -16.98 36.62 -35.58
N GLY A 275 -16.81 37.10 -36.82
CA GLY A 275 -16.48 38.50 -37.11
C GLY A 275 -16.72 38.87 -38.59
N GLY A 276 -17.92 39.37 -38.90
CA GLY A 276 -18.31 39.88 -40.22
C GLY A 276 -18.09 41.39 -40.43
N GLY A 277 -18.39 41.85 -41.66
CA GLY A 277 -18.52 43.27 -42.08
C GLY A 277 -17.43 43.70 -43.06
N GLY A 278 -17.71 43.81 -44.37
CA GLY A 278 -18.21 45.03 -45.05
C GLY A 278 -16.99 45.84 -45.55
N GLY A 279 -16.75 46.10 -46.84
CA GLY A 279 -17.67 46.46 -47.90
C GLY A 279 -17.63 47.97 -48.07
N ASP A 280 -16.68 48.46 -48.87
CA ASP A 280 -16.69 49.75 -49.60
C ASP A 280 -16.08 49.51 -50.99
#